data_AF-A0A1Q3PJG0-F1
#
_entry.id   AF-A0A1Q3PJG0-F1
#
_cell.length_a   1.000
_cell.length_b   1.000
_cell.length_c   1.000
_cell.angle_alpha   90.00
_cell.angle_beta   90.00
_cell.angle_gamma   90.00
#
_symmetry.space_group_name_H-M   'P 1'
#
loop_
_entity.id
_entity.type
_entity.pdbx_description
1 polymer ?
#
loop_
_entity_poly.entity_id
_entity_poly.type
_entity_poly.pdbx_seq_one_letter_code
_entity_poly.pdbx_strand_id
1 'polypeptide(L)'
;MTEGGSSGAPLLNQSKKIVGQLSGGTSYCNAPPALLKDAFGRFDNSWIGQGINATRLSNWLDPSGFGNTTTPSISISQIAGSGFVCTTSSYSVANLQAGTSVVSWSSGNPALLTITSAGVASRVGNSNGQVTITATLNNGCGNFTRTKTVHVGKPIVGSINVDSDVCTGEGQDIVANLTGATNAS
;
A
#
# COMPACT_ATOMS: atom_id res chain seq x y z
N MET A 1 3.25 -0.89 -29.21
CA MET A 1 1.83 -0.49 -29.27
C MET A 1 1.42 -0.16 -27.86
N THR A 2 0.54 0.80 -27.63
CA THR A 2 -0.44 0.56 -26.56
C THR A 2 -1.29 -0.60 -27.08
N GLU A 3 -0.93 -1.81 -26.65
CA GLU A 3 -1.52 -3.06 -27.14
C GLU A 3 -3.04 -3.06 -26.94
N GLY A 4 -3.74 -3.89 -27.71
CA GLY A 4 -5.15 -4.16 -27.45
C GLY A 4 -5.32 -4.53 -25.97
N GLY A 5 -6.14 -3.77 -25.25
CA GLY A 5 -6.27 -3.86 -23.80
C GLY A 5 -5.73 -2.65 -23.03
N SER A 6 -4.99 -1.74 -23.67
CA SER A 6 -4.51 -0.51 -23.03
C SER A 6 -5.60 0.57 -22.87
N SER A 7 -6.76 0.43 -23.55
CA SER A 7 -7.87 1.37 -23.45
C SER A 7 -8.28 1.58 -22.00
N GLY A 8 -8.35 2.85 -21.58
CA GLY A 8 -8.61 3.24 -20.20
C GLY A 8 -7.36 3.47 -19.34
N ALA A 9 -6.15 3.19 -19.83
CA ALA A 9 -4.91 3.45 -19.10
C ALA A 9 -4.73 4.95 -18.79
N PRO A 10 -4.25 5.33 -17.60
CA PRO A 10 -4.11 6.73 -17.21
C PRO A 10 -2.92 7.42 -17.91
N LEU A 11 -3.12 8.65 -18.36
CA LEU A 11 -2.05 9.59 -18.65
C LEU A 11 -1.73 10.37 -17.39
N LEU A 12 -0.49 10.30 -16.93
CA LEU A 12 0.00 11.01 -15.76
C LEU A 12 0.85 12.22 -16.16
N ASN A 13 0.65 13.35 -15.49
CA ASN A 13 1.56 14.49 -15.62
C ASN A 13 2.85 14.26 -14.80
N GLN A 14 3.79 15.20 -14.87
CA GLN A 14 5.07 15.12 -14.13
C GLN A 14 4.89 15.04 -12.61
N SER A 15 3.78 15.56 -12.07
CA SER A 15 3.41 15.44 -10.66
C SER A 15 2.66 14.16 -10.33
N LYS A 16 2.63 13.17 -11.23
CA LYS A 16 1.94 11.88 -11.10
C LYS A 16 0.42 12.01 -10.91
N LYS A 17 -0.19 13.08 -11.42
CA LYS A 17 -1.65 13.28 -11.41
C LYS A 17 -2.26 12.79 -12.72
N ILE A 18 -3.43 12.17 -12.64
CA ILE A 18 -4.21 11.76 -13.81
C ILE A 18 -4.67 13.02 -14.55
N VAL A 19 -4.34 13.10 -15.84
CA VAL A 19 -4.75 14.19 -16.75
C VAL A 19 -5.55 13.68 -17.95
N GLY A 20 -5.67 12.36 -18.11
CA GLY A 20 -6.53 11.75 -19.10
C GLY A 20 -6.48 10.23 -19.06
N GLN A 21 -7.27 9.60 -19.93
CA GLN A 21 -7.34 8.15 -20.11
C GLN A 21 -7.17 7.77 -21.57
N LEU A 22 -6.43 6.71 -21.86
CA LEU A 22 -6.16 6.27 -23.21
C LEU A 22 -7.47 5.88 -23.89
N SER A 23 -7.80 6.56 -24.99
CA SER A 23 -8.91 6.17 -25.85
C SER A 23 -8.44 5.19 -26.92
N GLY A 24 -7.23 5.38 -27.43
CA GLY A 24 -6.61 4.56 -28.48
C GLY A 24 -5.66 5.38 -29.34
N GLY A 25 -5.08 4.77 -30.36
CA GLY A 25 -4.17 5.45 -31.27
C GLY A 25 -3.60 4.51 -32.31
N THR A 26 -2.67 5.02 -33.11
CA THR A 26 -2.03 4.27 -34.19
C THR A 26 -0.67 3.70 -33.78
N SER A 27 -0.28 3.87 -32.50
CA SER A 27 1.06 3.53 -32.06
C SER A 27 1.28 2.02 -32.02
N TYR A 28 2.42 1.56 -32.54
CA TYR A 28 2.90 0.18 -32.41
C TYR A 28 4.42 0.13 -32.28
N CYS A 29 4.95 -1.04 -31.90
CA CYS A 29 6.40 -1.20 -31.73
C CYS A 29 7.08 -0.97 -33.09
N ASN A 30 8.08 -0.09 -33.14
CA ASN A 30 8.78 0.31 -34.38
C ASN A 30 7.91 1.07 -35.40
N ALA A 31 6.81 1.70 -34.98
CA ALA A 31 6.03 2.55 -35.88
C ALA A 31 6.86 3.78 -36.32
N PRO A 32 6.69 4.25 -37.58
CA PRO A 32 7.28 5.51 -38.03
C PRO A 32 6.92 6.68 -37.10
N PRO A 33 7.78 7.71 -36.94
CA PRO A 33 7.54 8.83 -36.03
C PRO A 33 6.16 9.50 -36.18
N ALA A 34 5.63 9.56 -37.40
CA ALA A 34 4.31 10.13 -37.69
C ALA A 34 3.12 9.35 -37.08
N LEU A 35 3.32 8.08 -36.73
CA LEU A 35 2.33 7.16 -36.18
C LEU A 35 2.53 6.86 -34.67
N LEU A 36 3.62 7.34 -34.07
CA LEU A 36 3.91 7.22 -32.62
C LEU A 36 3.07 8.21 -31.80
N LYS A 37 1.75 8.16 -31.97
CA LYS A 37 0.82 9.02 -31.25
C LYS A 37 -0.41 8.25 -30.83
N ASP A 38 -0.82 8.51 -29.60
CA ASP A 38 -2.04 8.00 -29.00
C ASP A 38 -2.90 9.16 -28.52
N ALA A 39 -4.21 8.96 -28.55
CA ALA A 39 -5.22 9.92 -28.12
C ALA A 39 -5.72 9.55 -26.72
N PHE A 40 -5.73 10.55 -25.85
CA PHE A 40 -6.25 10.45 -24.50
C PHE A 40 -7.49 11.33 -24.36
N GLY A 41 -8.55 10.78 -23.77
CA GLY A 41 -9.67 11.59 -23.31
C GLY A 41 -9.18 12.49 -22.19
N ARG A 42 -9.42 13.79 -22.31
CA ARG A 42 -8.96 14.79 -21.35
C ARG A 42 -9.78 14.74 -20.07
N PHE A 43 -9.09 14.69 -18.93
CA PHE A 43 -9.74 14.65 -17.61
C PHE A 43 -10.66 15.87 -17.37
N ASP A 44 -10.22 17.06 -17.78
CA ASP A 44 -10.98 18.30 -17.60
C ASP A 44 -12.27 18.34 -18.44
N ASN A 45 -12.26 17.77 -19.64
CA ASN A 45 -13.49 17.61 -20.45
C ASN A 45 -14.46 16.64 -19.76
N SER A 46 -13.95 15.52 -19.23
CA SER A 46 -14.76 14.54 -18.50
C SER A 46 -15.27 15.05 -17.15
N TRP A 47 -14.70 16.12 -16.59
CA TRP A 47 -15.13 16.72 -15.33
C TRP A 47 -16.56 17.26 -15.40
N ILE A 48 -16.88 17.99 -16.48
CA ILE A 48 -18.23 18.51 -16.76
C ILE A 48 -19.04 17.53 -17.60
N GLY A 49 -18.39 16.82 -18.52
CA GLY A 49 -19.04 15.86 -19.39
C GLY A 49 -20.17 16.50 -20.22
N GLN A 50 -21.29 15.78 -20.36
CA GLN A 50 -22.51 16.29 -21.00
C GLN A 50 -23.46 16.98 -20.01
N GLY A 51 -22.95 17.44 -18.86
CA GLY A 51 -23.72 18.20 -17.88
C GLY A 51 -24.63 17.37 -16.95
N ILE A 52 -24.75 16.05 -17.15
CA ILE A 52 -25.53 15.16 -16.27
C ILE A 52 -24.64 14.19 -15.48
N ASN A 53 -25.11 13.76 -14.30
CA ASN A 53 -24.37 12.89 -13.37
C ASN A 53 -23.84 11.59 -14.01
N ALA A 54 -24.60 11.00 -14.93
CA ALA A 54 -24.22 9.77 -15.64
C ALA A 54 -23.12 9.98 -16.69
N THR A 55 -22.77 11.23 -17.00
CA THR A 55 -21.85 11.57 -18.10
C THR A 55 -20.65 12.40 -17.66
N ARG A 56 -20.45 12.60 -16.35
CA ARG A 56 -19.41 13.49 -15.81
C ARG A 56 -18.75 12.90 -14.57
N LEU A 57 -17.52 13.32 -14.29
CA LEU A 57 -16.73 12.83 -13.16
C LEU A 57 -16.95 13.60 -11.85
N SER A 58 -17.33 14.89 -11.93
CA SER A 58 -17.35 15.78 -10.76
C SER A 58 -18.21 15.26 -9.60
N ASN A 59 -19.37 14.67 -9.87
CA ASN A 59 -20.24 14.09 -8.82
C ASN A 59 -19.61 12.94 -8.05
N TRP A 60 -18.70 12.21 -8.68
CA TRP A 60 -18.10 11.00 -8.11
C TRP A 60 -16.78 11.31 -7.43
N LEU A 61 -16.01 12.25 -8.00
CA LEU A 61 -14.68 12.60 -7.53
C LEU A 61 -14.66 13.81 -6.59
N ASP A 62 -15.67 14.68 -6.65
CA ASP A 62 -15.91 15.77 -5.70
C ASP A 62 -17.40 15.81 -5.27
N PRO A 63 -17.90 14.75 -4.61
CA PRO A 63 -19.31 14.66 -4.21
C PRO A 63 -19.75 15.76 -3.24
N SER A 64 -18.78 16.34 -2.51
CA SER A 64 -19.01 17.42 -1.54
C SER A 64 -18.90 18.81 -2.15
N GLY A 65 -18.50 18.94 -3.43
CA GLY A 65 -18.41 20.21 -4.13
C GLY A 65 -17.38 21.17 -3.55
N PHE A 66 -16.24 20.66 -3.04
CA PHE A 66 -15.19 21.49 -2.48
C PHE A 66 -14.50 22.38 -3.53
N GLY A 67 -14.67 22.09 -4.82
CA GLY A 67 -14.09 22.89 -5.90
C GLY A 67 -12.57 22.73 -6.02
N ASN A 68 -12.02 21.64 -5.47
CA ASN A 68 -10.60 21.36 -5.52
C ASN A 68 -10.16 21.09 -6.96
N THR A 69 -9.19 21.86 -7.46
CA THR A 69 -8.65 21.67 -8.82
C THR A 69 -7.69 20.48 -8.93
N THR A 70 -7.21 19.97 -7.79
CA THR A 70 -6.49 18.69 -7.70
C THR A 70 -6.76 18.00 -6.36
N THR A 71 -6.74 16.67 -6.34
CA THR A 71 -6.81 15.86 -5.13
C THR A 71 -5.56 14.97 -5.01
N PRO A 72 -4.92 14.88 -3.83
CA PRO A 72 -3.82 13.96 -3.63
C PRO A 72 -4.33 12.52 -3.66
N SER A 73 -3.47 11.58 -4.08
CA SER A 73 -3.72 10.16 -3.93
C SER A 73 -3.89 9.80 -2.46
N ILE A 74 -4.91 9.02 -2.12
CA ILE A 74 -5.08 8.49 -0.77
C ILE A 74 -4.20 7.25 -0.64
N SER A 75 -3.20 7.30 0.23
CA SER A 75 -2.53 6.09 0.71
C SER A 75 -3.37 5.50 1.84
N ILE A 76 -3.70 4.21 1.74
CA ILE A 76 -4.45 3.55 2.81
C ILE A 76 -3.60 3.51 4.09
N SER A 77 -4.26 3.78 5.21
CA SER A 77 -3.61 3.69 6.52
C SER A 77 -3.19 2.24 6.80
N GLN A 78 -2.02 2.05 7.39
CA GLN A 78 -1.49 0.72 7.69
C GLN A 78 -0.60 0.74 8.93
N ILE A 79 -0.52 -0.39 9.64
CA ILE A 79 0.37 -0.52 10.79
C ILE A 79 1.83 -0.68 10.29
N ALA A 80 2.65 0.31 10.59
CA ALA A 80 4.10 0.30 10.35
C ALA A 80 4.83 -0.31 11.55
N GLY A 81 5.95 -0.99 11.27
CA GLY A 81 6.78 -1.68 12.27
C GLY A 81 7.30 -3.03 11.77
N SER A 82 8.09 -3.70 12.59
CA SER A 82 8.68 -5.01 12.28
C SER A 82 7.62 -6.10 12.09
N GLY A 83 7.91 -7.09 11.24
CA GLY A 83 7.13 -8.33 11.16
C GLY A 83 7.46 -9.34 12.28
N PHE A 84 8.49 -9.06 13.08
CA PHE A 84 8.98 -9.91 14.16
C PHE A 84 9.11 -9.13 15.48
N VAL A 85 8.71 -9.76 16.59
CA VAL A 85 8.88 -9.23 17.96
C VAL A 85 9.66 -10.24 18.79
N CYS A 86 10.94 -9.95 19.04
CA CYS A 86 11.81 -10.81 19.86
C CYS A 86 11.66 -10.51 21.36
N THR A 87 11.65 -9.24 21.74
CA THR A 87 11.45 -8.76 23.11
C THR A 87 10.41 -7.65 23.12
N THR A 88 10.75 -6.50 22.54
CA THR A 88 9.85 -5.36 22.37
C THR A 88 9.96 -4.81 20.96
N SER A 89 8.90 -4.18 20.47
CA SER A 89 8.88 -3.49 19.17
C SER A 89 7.83 -2.39 19.18
N SER A 90 8.15 -1.26 18.56
CA SER A 90 7.21 -0.14 18.45
C SER A 90 6.49 -0.16 17.11
N TYR A 91 5.19 0.09 17.18
CA TYR A 91 4.30 0.15 16.03
C TYR A 91 3.62 1.52 15.98
N SER A 92 3.41 2.01 14.76
CA SER A 92 2.67 3.24 14.50
C SER A 92 1.73 3.00 13.32
N VAL A 93 0.81 3.92 13.06
CA VAL A 93 0.00 3.88 11.83
C VAL A 93 0.58 4.86 10.83
N ALA A 94 1.08 4.33 9.71
CA ALA A 94 1.51 5.13 8.57
C ALA A 94 0.32 5.50 7.69
N ASN A 95 0.49 6.56 6.88
CA ASN A 95 -0.54 7.06 5.95
C ASN A 95 -1.86 7.41 6.64
N LEU A 96 -1.80 8.03 7.81
CA LEU A 96 -2.97 8.58 8.48
C LEU A 96 -3.52 9.75 7.67
N GLN A 97 -4.78 9.65 7.24
CA GLN A 97 -5.48 10.74 6.57
C GLN A 97 -5.75 11.88 7.56
N ALA A 98 -5.77 13.12 7.07
CA ALA A 98 -6.13 14.28 7.89
C ALA A 98 -7.47 14.07 8.59
N GLY A 99 -7.56 14.45 9.87
CA GLY A 99 -8.75 14.21 10.70
C GLY A 99 -8.91 12.78 11.21
N THR A 100 -7.98 11.87 10.91
CA THR A 100 -7.97 10.50 11.47
C THR A 100 -7.01 10.39 12.63
N SER A 101 -7.44 9.78 13.74
CA SER A 101 -6.60 9.48 14.90
C SER A 101 -6.60 8.00 15.24
N VAL A 102 -5.54 7.54 15.90
CA VAL A 102 -5.49 6.19 16.49
C VAL A 102 -6.15 6.26 17.85
N VAL A 103 -7.21 5.48 18.03
CA VAL A 103 -8.03 5.46 19.25
C VAL A 103 -7.51 4.41 20.23
N SER A 104 -7.18 3.23 19.73
CA SER A 104 -6.75 2.13 20.58
C SER A 104 -5.91 1.10 19.82
N TRP A 105 -5.15 0.33 20.59
CA TRP A 105 -4.42 -0.84 20.13
C TRP A 105 -4.91 -2.07 20.88
N SER A 106 -4.95 -3.21 20.21
CA SER A 106 -5.24 -4.51 20.82
C SER A 106 -4.37 -5.61 20.24
N SER A 107 -4.13 -6.63 21.05
CA SER A 107 -3.41 -7.85 20.68
C SER A 107 -4.40 -9.01 20.58
N GLY A 108 -4.32 -9.78 19.50
CA GLY A 108 -5.12 -10.99 19.32
C GLY A 108 -4.75 -12.14 20.27
N ASN A 109 -3.57 -12.09 20.91
CA ASN A 109 -3.17 -13.05 21.94
C ASN A 109 -2.29 -12.39 23.02
N PRO A 110 -2.91 -11.81 24.07
CA PRO A 110 -2.20 -11.15 25.17
C PRO A 110 -1.27 -12.07 25.98
N ALA A 111 -1.47 -13.39 25.93
CA ALA A 111 -0.59 -14.35 26.61
C ALA A 111 0.76 -14.53 25.91
N LEU A 112 0.85 -14.19 24.61
CA LEU A 112 2.09 -14.19 23.83
C LEU A 112 2.67 -12.79 23.63
N LEU A 113 1.80 -11.79 23.45
CA LEU A 113 2.22 -10.43 23.13
C LEU A 113 1.20 -9.42 23.67
N THR A 114 1.66 -8.47 24.49
CA THR A 114 0.85 -7.31 24.89
C THR A 114 1.21 -6.11 24.03
N ILE A 115 0.28 -5.15 23.90
CA ILE A 115 0.54 -3.87 23.23
C ILE A 115 -0.06 -2.73 24.04
N THR A 116 0.71 -1.65 24.21
CA THR A 116 0.28 -0.45 24.94
C THR A 116 -0.50 0.51 24.04
N SER A 117 -1.16 1.50 24.63
CA SER A 117 -1.82 2.58 23.89
C SER A 117 -0.86 3.43 23.05
N ALA A 118 0.43 3.45 23.41
CA ALA A 118 1.49 4.10 22.65
C ALA A 118 2.00 3.25 21.47
N GLY A 119 1.43 2.05 21.24
CA GLY A 119 1.85 1.16 20.17
C GLY A 119 3.12 0.36 20.48
N VAL A 120 3.53 0.28 21.74
CA VAL A 120 4.69 -0.54 22.15
C VAL A 120 4.21 -1.96 22.40
N ALA A 121 4.65 -2.89 21.56
CA ALA A 121 4.37 -4.32 21.71
C ALA A 121 5.49 -5.00 22.50
N SER A 122 5.12 -5.84 23.46
CA SER A 122 6.03 -6.55 24.36
C SER A 122 5.70 -8.03 24.39
N ARG A 123 6.69 -8.87 24.14
CA ARG A 123 6.58 -10.32 24.24
C ARG A 123 6.28 -10.73 25.68
N VAL A 124 5.38 -11.69 25.83
CA VAL A 124 5.01 -12.30 27.11
C VAL A 124 5.44 -13.76 27.11
N GLY A 125 6.19 -14.15 28.14
CA GLY A 125 6.70 -15.50 28.27
C GLY A 125 7.71 -15.90 27.19
N ASN A 126 7.90 -17.23 27.04
CA ASN A 126 8.89 -17.83 26.15
C ASN A 126 8.28 -18.62 25.00
N SER A 127 6.95 -18.63 24.88
CA SER A 127 6.26 -19.26 23.77
C SER A 127 6.45 -18.48 22.48
N ASN A 128 6.25 -19.17 21.37
CA ASN A 128 6.43 -18.65 20.02
C ASN A 128 5.08 -18.68 19.29
N GLY A 129 4.89 -17.80 18.32
CA GLY A 129 3.69 -17.87 17.49
C GLY A 129 3.37 -16.60 16.75
N GLN A 130 2.30 -16.63 15.96
CA GLN A 130 1.79 -15.46 15.28
C GLN A 130 0.75 -14.75 16.14
N VAL A 131 0.84 -13.43 16.18
CA VAL A 131 -0.14 -12.57 16.84
C VAL A 131 -0.57 -11.49 15.87
N THR A 132 -1.88 -11.26 15.78
CA THR A 132 -2.42 -10.14 15.02
C THR A 132 -2.59 -8.93 15.95
N ILE A 133 -1.86 -7.86 15.66
CA ILE A 133 -2.05 -6.56 16.28
C ILE A 133 -3.16 -5.82 15.53
N THR A 134 -4.07 -5.19 16.26
CA THR A 134 -5.14 -4.37 15.69
C THR A 134 -5.05 -2.94 16.21
N ALA A 135 -5.06 -1.97 15.30
CA ALA A 135 -5.21 -0.55 15.60
C ALA A 135 -6.63 -0.11 15.22
N THR A 136 -7.34 0.50 16.17
CA THR A 136 -8.64 1.14 15.91
C THR A 136 -8.41 2.61 15.62
N LEU A 137 -8.97 3.07 14.51
CA LEU A 137 -8.88 4.44 14.03
C LEU A 137 -10.27 5.08 13.98
N ASN A 138 -10.32 6.39 14.15
CA ASN A 138 -11.53 7.17 13.99
C ASN A 138 -11.27 8.34 13.05
N ASN A 139 -12.12 8.53 12.05
CA ASN A 139 -12.05 9.63 11.07
C ASN A 139 -13.17 10.67 11.25
N GLY A 140 -13.76 10.77 12.43
CA GLY A 140 -14.93 11.60 12.73
C GLY A 140 -16.27 11.01 12.27
N CYS A 141 -16.29 10.16 11.24
CA CYS A 141 -17.51 9.51 10.74
C CYS A 141 -17.77 8.13 11.37
N GLY A 142 -16.78 7.53 12.02
CA GLY A 142 -16.90 6.24 12.67
C GLY A 142 -15.55 5.59 12.96
N ASN A 143 -15.60 4.45 13.64
CA ASN A 143 -14.42 3.65 13.92
C ASN A 143 -14.19 2.61 12.82
N PHE A 144 -12.93 2.42 12.44
CA PHE A 144 -12.50 1.35 11.55
C PHE A 144 -11.14 0.81 12.02
N THR A 145 -10.74 -0.37 11.55
CA THR A 145 -9.53 -1.04 12.08
C THR A 145 -8.49 -1.32 11.00
N ARG A 146 -7.24 -1.38 11.43
CA ARG A 146 -6.11 -1.92 10.65
C ARG A 146 -5.46 -3.04 11.44
N THR A 147 -5.05 -4.09 10.74
CA THR A 147 -4.45 -5.27 11.35
C THR A 147 -3.08 -5.55 10.78
N LYS A 148 -2.21 -6.14 11.61
CA LYS A 148 -0.90 -6.64 11.18
C LYS A 148 -0.56 -7.90 11.94
N THR A 149 -0.25 -8.96 11.20
CA THR A 149 0.27 -10.19 11.78
C THR A 149 1.77 -10.05 12.01
N VAL A 150 2.21 -10.38 13.22
CA VAL A 150 3.61 -10.35 13.63
C VAL A 150 3.98 -11.72 14.22
N HIS A 151 5.23 -12.11 14.02
CA HIS A 151 5.80 -13.31 14.60
C HIS A 151 6.48 -12.98 15.92
N VAL A 152 6.04 -13.62 16.99
CA VAL A 152 6.55 -13.45 18.33
C VAL A 152 7.54 -14.58 18.62
N GLY A 153 8.72 -14.22 19.10
CA GLY A 153 9.79 -15.17 19.40
C GLY A 153 10.98 -15.06 18.44
N LYS A 154 11.98 -15.91 18.70
CA LYS A 154 13.23 -15.91 17.94
C LYS A 154 12.98 -16.41 16.50
N PRO A 155 13.27 -15.62 15.46
CA PRO A 155 13.07 -16.07 14.09
C PRO A 155 13.95 -17.28 13.77
N ILE A 156 13.43 -18.16 12.92
CA ILE A 156 14.14 -19.35 12.44
C ILE A 156 14.66 -19.01 11.04
N VAL A 157 15.94 -19.26 10.79
CA VAL A 157 16.49 -19.16 9.44
C VAL A 157 16.09 -20.43 8.70
N GLY A 158 15.14 -20.32 7.79
CA GLY A 158 14.61 -21.46 7.02
C GLY A 158 15.54 -21.86 5.87
N SER A 159 16.18 -20.89 5.23
CA SER A 159 17.22 -21.11 4.23
C SER A 159 18.09 -19.88 4.04
N ILE A 160 19.30 -20.09 3.53
CA ILE A 160 20.18 -19.04 3.04
C ILE A 160 20.36 -19.31 1.56
N ASN A 161 19.91 -18.37 0.73
CA ASN A 161 20.11 -18.43 -0.71
C ASN A 161 21.27 -17.52 -1.08
N VAL A 162 22.11 -18.03 -1.96
CA VAL A 162 23.20 -17.27 -2.57
C VAL A 162 22.82 -17.08 -4.02
N ASP A 163 22.92 -15.85 -4.52
CA ASP A 163 22.70 -15.60 -5.93
C ASP A 163 23.69 -16.42 -6.76
N SER A 164 23.16 -17.27 -7.66
CA SER A 164 23.96 -18.17 -8.47
C SER A 164 24.56 -17.51 -9.71
N ASP A 165 24.17 -16.26 -10.01
CA ASP A 165 24.57 -15.56 -11.22
C ASP A 165 25.73 -14.57 -10.96
N VAL A 166 26.85 -15.08 -10.44
CA VAL A 166 28.03 -14.26 -10.13
C VAL A 166 29.22 -14.69 -10.98
N CYS A 167 29.63 -13.80 -11.89
CA CYS A 167 30.91 -13.91 -12.59
C CYS A 167 32.07 -13.74 -11.58
N THR A 168 33.19 -14.44 -11.79
CA THR A 168 34.34 -14.43 -10.88
C THR A 168 34.84 -13.00 -10.62
N GLY A 169 34.69 -12.51 -9.38
CA GLY A 169 35.25 -11.23 -8.93
C GLY A 169 34.24 -10.21 -8.39
N GLU A 170 32.94 -10.42 -8.58
CA GLU A 170 31.90 -9.53 -8.05
C GLU A 170 31.38 -9.98 -6.66
N GLY A 171 30.87 -9.03 -5.87
CA GLY A 171 30.25 -9.32 -4.58
C GLY A 171 28.99 -10.16 -4.73
N GLN A 172 28.76 -11.09 -3.78
CA GLN A 172 27.57 -11.95 -3.78
C GLN A 172 26.53 -11.42 -2.80
N ASP A 173 25.30 -11.26 -3.26
CA ASP A 173 24.16 -11.02 -2.37
C ASP A 173 23.74 -12.33 -1.71
N ILE A 174 23.70 -12.30 -0.38
CA ILE A 174 23.23 -13.40 0.46
C ILE A 174 21.86 -13.02 1.01
N VAL A 175 20.85 -13.82 0.67
CA VAL A 175 19.48 -13.62 1.17
C VAL A 175 19.15 -14.70 2.19
N ALA A 176 18.93 -14.31 3.44
CA ALA A 176 18.44 -15.19 4.49
C ALA A 176 16.90 -15.14 4.56
N ASN A 177 16.25 -16.28 4.39
CA ASN A 177 14.80 -16.41 4.55
C ASN A 177 14.49 -16.71 6.02
N LEU A 178 13.87 -15.74 6.70
CA LEU A 178 13.45 -15.84 8.09
C LEU A 178 11.99 -16.27 8.15
N THR A 179 11.71 -17.40 8.78
CA THR A 179 10.35 -17.86 9.07
C THR A 179 9.95 -17.57 10.50
N GLY A 180 8.64 -17.54 10.75
CA GLY A 180 8.06 -17.45 12.08
C GLY A 180 8.54 -18.57 13.00
N ALA A 181 8.77 -18.24 14.26
CA ALA A 181 9.07 -19.23 15.27
C ALA A 181 7.88 -20.18 15.45
N THR A 182 8.06 -21.48 15.16
CA THR A 182 7.08 -22.52 15.53
C THR A 182 7.22 -22.82 17.02
N ASN A 183 6.15 -23.31 17.65
CA ASN A 183 6.23 -23.79 19.03
C ASN A 183 7.36 -24.82 19.12
N ALA A 184 8.34 -24.56 19.98
CA ALA A 184 9.33 -25.57 20.33
C ALA A 184 8.60 -26.63 21.18
N SER A 185 8.63 -27.88 20.70
CA SER A 185 8.24 -29.05 21.50
C SER A 185 9.28 -29.37 22.56
#